data_AF-A0A813TPN6-F1
#
_entry.id   AF-A0A813TPN6-F1
#
_cell.length_a   1.000
_cell.length_b   1.000
_cell.length_c   1.000
_cell.angle_alpha   90.00
_cell.angle_beta   90.00
_cell.angle_gamma   90.00
#
_symmetry.space_group_name_H-M   'P 1'
#
loop_
_entity.id
_entity.type
_entity.pdbx_description
1 polymer ?
#
loop_
_entity_poly.entity_id
_entity_poly.type
_entity_poly.pdbx_seq_one_letter_code
_entity_poly.pdbx_strand_id
1 'polypeptide(L)'
;MVVHVGGLVAVIIFYVLILLVGIWAGRKQKSSEKAPDTEEIMLAGRNIGLLVGIFTMTATWVGGAYINGTAEMVFSAGLLSTQAPLGYAISLICGGLLFARRMRSAGYVTMLDPFQRKYGGRMGGLLFIPALMGEVFWSAAILSALGATISVIFTDVSQTASVLISAAVVVFYTLFGGLYSVAYTDVVQLFFIFAGL
;
A
#
# COMPACT_ATOMS: atom_id res chain seq x y z
N MET A 1 -11.32 26.02 -20.28
CA MET A 1 -12.07 25.41 -19.17
C MET A 1 -12.42 23.99 -19.60
N VAL A 2 -11.58 23.01 -19.29
CA VAL A 2 -11.79 21.62 -19.75
C VAL A 2 -11.54 20.70 -18.58
N VAL A 3 -12.53 20.59 -17.69
CA VAL A 3 -12.59 19.42 -16.82
C VAL A 3 -12.79 18.23 -17.74
N HIS A 4 -11.87 17.27 -17.75
CA HIS A 4 -12.07 16.02 -18.46
C HIS A 4 -13.16 15.22 -17.73
N VAL A 5 -14.43 15.54 -18.03
CA VAL A 5 -15.61 14.98 -17.35
C VAL A 5 -15.57 13.45 -17.34
N GLY A 6 -15.11 12.83 -18.42
CA GLY A 6 -14.91 11.38 -18.49
C GLY A 6 -13.88 10.86 -17.47
N GLY A 7 -12.75 11.55 -17.30
CA GLY A 7 -11.73 11.19 -16.30
C GLY A 7 -12.23 11.39 -14.88
N LEU A 8 -12.96 12.48 -14.62
CA LEU A 8 -13.57 12.74 -13.33
C LEU A 8 -14.57 11.64 -12.93
N VAL A 9 -15.46 11.27 -13.85
CA VAL A 9 -16.46 10.22 -13.62
C VAL A 9 -15.77 8.87 -13.38
N ALA A 10 -14.73 8.54 -14.15
CA ALA A 10 -13.97 7.30 -13.96
C ALA A 10 -13.29 7.25 -12.57
N VAL A 11 -12.67 8.34 -12.14
CA VAL A 11 -12.02 8.45 -10.82
C VAL A 11 -13.03 8.31 -9.69
N ILE A 12 -14.19 8.96 -9.80
CA ILE A 12 -15.26 8.85 -8.78
C ILE A 12 -15.78 7.41 -8.71
N ILE A 13 -16.06 6.77 -9.86
CA ILE A 13 -16.51 5.37 -9.90
C ILE A 13 -15.46 4.45 -9.27
N PHE A 14 -14.19 4.65 -9.60
CA PHE A 14 -13.08 3.87 -9.04
C PHE A 14 -12.96 4.03 -7.52
N TYR A 15 -13.01 5.25 -6.99
CA TYR A 15 -13.00 5.49 -5.54
C TYR A 15 -14.19 4.84 -4.86
N VAL A 16 -15.41 4.96 -5.42
CA VAL A 16 -16.61 4.34 -4.86
C VAL A 16 -16.47 2.81 -4.86
N LEU A 17 -15.98 2.21 -5.93
CA LEU A 17 -15.74 0.75 -5.99
C LEU A 17 -14.76 0.28 -4.92
N ILE A 18 -13.62 0.97 -4.76
CA ILE A 18 -12.64 0.64 -3.71
C ILE A 18 -13.25 0.76 -2.33
N LEU A 19 -14.01 1.84 -2.08
CA LEU A 19 -14.64 2.09 -0.78
C LEU A 19 -15.68 1.00 -0.46
N LEU A 20 -16.47 0.58 -1.45
CA LEU A 20 -17.42 -0.53 -1.31
C LEU A 20 -16.73 -1.86 -1.04
N VAL A 21 -15.66 -2.18 -1.78
CA VAL A 21 -14.86 -3.40 -1.57
C VAL A 21 -14.22 -3.39 -0.18
N GLY A 22 -13.66 -2.25 0.24
CA GLY A 22 -13.04 -2.10 1.54
C GLY A 22 -14.04 -2.24 2.69
N ILE A 23 -15.21 -1.60 2.59
CA ILE A 23 -16.30 -1.76 3.58
C ILE A 23 -16.80 -3.20 3.61
N TRP A 24 -16.97 -3.85 2.45
CA TRP A 24 -17.40 -5.24 2.38
C TRP A 24 -16.39 -6.20 3.03
N ALA A 25 -15.10 -6.04 2.73
CA ALA A 25 -14.03 -6.82 3.32
C ALA A 25 -13.90 -6.57 4.83
N GLY A 26 -13.98 -5.31 5.28
CA GLY A 26 -13.96 -4.96 6.69
C GLY A 26 -15.19 -5.47 7.46
N ARG A 27 -16.37 -5.51 6.83
CA ARG A 27 -17.58 -6.14 7.39
C ARG A 27 -17.47 -7.66 7.47
N LYS A 28 -16.89 -8.30 6.46
CA LYS A 28 -16.63 -9.75 6.46
C LYS A 28 -15.69 -10.15 7.60
N GLN A 29 -14.70 -9.32 7.90
CA GLN A 29 -13.82 -9.49 9.06
C GLN A 29 -14.61 -9.39 10.38
N LYS A 30 -15.44 -8.36 10.56
CA LYS A 30 -16.28 -8.19 11.76
C LYS A 30 -17.36 -9.25 11.95
N SER A 31 -17.75 -9.95 10.88
CA SER A 31 -18.73 -11.04 10.93
C SER A 31 -18.14 -12.37 11.40
N SER A 32 -16.81 -12.48 11.49
CA SER A 32 -16.15 -13.56 12.21
C SER A 32 -16.36 -13.28 13.72
N GLU A 33 -17.16 -14.11 14.39
CA GLU A 33 -17.75 -13.94 15.74
C GLU A 33 -16.79 -13.75 16.93
N LYS A 34 -15.54 -13.32 16.73
CA LYS A 34 -14.58 -13.09 17.82
C LYS A 34 -14.36 -11.60 18.03
N ALA A 35 -14.24 -11.22 19.31
CA ALA A 35 -13.91 -9.85 19.73
C ALA A 35 -12.70 -9.32 18.92
N PRO A 36 -12.61 -8.01 18.64
CA PRO A 36 -11.55 -7.44 17.81
C PRO A 36 -10.19 -7.66 18.49
N ASP A 37 -9.55 -8.77 18.18
CA ASP A 37 -8.21 -9.06 18.63
C ASP A 37 -7.25 -8.20 17.82
N THR A 38 -6.28 -7.59 18.49
CA THR A 38 -5.20 -6.83 17.84
C THR A 38 -4.51 -7.69 16.78
N GLU A 39 -4.41 -9.00 17.01
CA GLU A 39 -3.87 -9.95 16.03
C GLU A 39 -4.76 -10.06 14.77
N GLU A 40 -6.08 -9.97 14.90
CA GLU A 40 -6.99 -10.04 13.75
C GLU A 40 -6.92 -8.75 12.91
N ILE A 41 -6.79 -7.59 13.56
CA ILE A 41 -6.64 -6.29 12.87
C ILE A 41 -5.27 -6.17 12.20
N MET A 42 -4.20 -6.55 12.91
CA MET A 42 -2.82 -6.35 12.45
C MET A 42 -2.30 -7.48 11.56
N LEU A 43 -2.76 -8.72 11.74
CA LEU A 43 -2.28 -9.89 11.01
C LEU A 43 -3.35 -10.58 10.16
N ALA A 44 -4.58 -10.05 10.12
CA ALA A 44 -5.70 -10.67 9.41
C ALA A 44 -5.89 -12.16 9.82
N GLY A 45 -5.69 -12.43 11.11
CA GLY A 45 -5.75 -13.79 11.67
C GLY A 45 -4.71 -14.76 11.09
N ARG A 46 -3.63 -14.22 10.48
CA ARG A 46 -2.58 -14.98 9.78
C ARG A 46 -3.09 -15.88 8.65
N ASN A 47 -4.33 -15.69 8.19
CA ASN A 47 -4.99 -16.55 7.21
C ASN A 47 -5.21 -15.86 5.85
N ILE A 48 -4.45 -14.81 5.56
CA ILE A 48 -4.40 -14.26 4.21
C ILE A 48 -3.82 -15.34 3.29
N GLY A 49 -4.65 -15.83 2.37
CA GLY A 49 -4.24 -16.82 1.38
C GLY A 49 -3.02 -16.32 0.59
N LEU A 50 -2.15 -17.25 0.20
CA LEU A 50 -0.84 -16.92 -0.41
C LEU A 50 -0.97 -16.02 -1.65
N LEU A 51 -1.99 -16.23 -2.49
CA LEU A 51 -2.26 -15.38 -3.65
C LEU A 51 -2.57 -13.94 -3.26
N VAL A 52 -3.48 -13.73 -2.30
CA VAL A 52 -3.83 -12.39 -1.81
C VAL A 52 -2.59 -11.74 -1.18
N GLY A 53 -1.80 -12.50 -0.41
CA GLY A 53 -0.54 -12.00 0.15
C GLY A 53 0.48 -11.54 -0.91
N ILE A 54 0.63 -12.29 -2.00
CA ILE A 54 1.49 -11.89 -3.12
C ILE A 54 0.97 -10.60 -3.75
N PHE A 55 -0.33 -10.54 -4.08
CA PHE A 55 -0.92 -9.36 -4.70
C PHE A 55 -0.82 -8.11 -3.82
N THR A 56 -1.10 -8.23 -2.52
CA THR A 56 -0.94 -7.13 -1.54
C THR A 56 0.51 -6.67 -1.45
N MET A 57 1.47 -7.59 -1.35
CA MET A 57 2.89 -7.21 -1.34
C MET A 57 3.28 -6.51 -2.64
N THR A 58 2.86 -7.02 -3.80
CA THR A 58 3.16 -6.37 -5.08
C THR A 58 2.49 -4.99 -5.18
N ALA A 59 1.22 -4.85 -4.80
CA ALA A 59 0.48 -3.59 -4.84
C ALA A 59 1.12 -2.51 -3.96
N THR A 60 1.69 -2.89 -2.81
CA THR A 60 2.40 -1.96 -1.93
C THR A 60 3.60 -1.30 -2.62
N TRP A 61 4.28 -2.02 -3.52
CA TRP A 61 5.45 -1.50 -4.25
C TRP A 61 5.08 -0.86 -5.59
N VAL A 62 4.06 -1.39 -6.27
CA VAL A 62 3.60 -0.89 -7.58
C VAL A 62 2.62 0.27 -7.35
N GLY A 63 3.15 1.40 -6.90
CA GLY A 63 2.41 2.65 -6.70
C GLY A 63 2.59 3.67 -7.83
N GLY A 64 1.79 4.75 -7.80
CA GLY A 64 1.86 5.81 -8.82
C GLY A 64 3.23 6.49 -8.92
N ALA A 65 3.91 6.72 -7.78
CA ALA A 65 5.28 7.25 -7.77
C ALA A 65 6.27 6.31 -8.45
N TYR A 66 6.12 5.00 -8.21
CA TYR A 66 6.97 3.97 -8.80
C TYR A 66 6.75 3.86 -10.31
N ILE A 67 5.50 3.85 -10.77
CA ILE A 67 5.16 3.76 -12.20
C ILE A 67 5.67 5.01 -12.93
N ASN A 68 5.37 6.21 -12.44
CA ASN A 68 5.80 7.46 -13.07
C ASN A 68 7.32 7.59 -13.09
N GLY A 69 7.99 7.29 -11.97
CA GLY A 69 9.46 7.35 -11.91
C GLY A 69 10.14 6.31 -12.80
N THR A 70 9.59 5.10 -12.89
CA THR A 70 10.09 4.06 -13.80
C THR A 70 9.91 4.47 -15.26
N ALA A 71 8.75 5.04 -15.61
CA ALA A 71 8.47 5.54 -16.95
C ALA A 71 9.43 6.67 -17.37
N GLU A 72 9.68 7.63 -16.48
CA GLU A 72 10.61 8.73 -16.70
C GLU A 72 12.06 8.23 -16.90
N MET A 73 12.48 7.24 -16.10
CA MET A 73 13.80 6.60 -16.22
C MET A 73 13.97 5.83 -17.52
N VAL A 74 12.94 5.08 -17.96
CA VAL A 74 12.97 4.38 -19.26
C VAL A 74 13.06 5.38 -20.40
N PHE A 75 12.30 6.48 -20.33
CA PHE A 75 12.31 7.52 -21.35
C PHE A 75 13.66 8.23 -21.46
N SER A 76 14.29 8.54 -20.32
CA SER A 76 15.52 9.33 -20.29
C SER A 76 16.80 8.50 -20.46
N ALA A 77 16.86 7.31 -19.86
CA ALA A 77 18.08 6.51 -19.75
C ALA A 77 17.97 5.12 -20.43
N GLY A 78 16.79 4.77 -20.96
CA GLY A 78 16.56 3.51 -21.66
C GLY A 78 16.25 2.33 -20.73
N LEU A 79 15.89 1.19 -21.34
CA LEU A 79 15.41 -0.01 -20.63
C LEU A 79 16.46 -0.65 -19.70
N LEU A 80 17.75 -0.48 -20.03
CA LEU A 80 18.86 -1.02 -19.23
C LEU A 80 18.98 -0.37 -17.84
N SER A 81 18.47 0.85 -17.68
CA SER A 81 18.45 1.58 -16.41
C SER A 81 17.30 1.14 -15.49
N THR A 82 16.39 0.30 -15.99
CA THR A 82 15.19 -0.17 -15.28
C THR A 82 15.45 -1.47 -14.52
N GLN A 83 16.50 -1.50 -13.70
CA GLN A 83 16.87 -2.70 -12.92
C GLN A 83 16.11 -2.81 -11.60
N ALA A 84 15.56 -1.69 -11.11
CA ALA A 84 14.84 -1.64 -9.85
C ALA A 84 13.69 -2.66 -9.73
N PRO A 85 12.80 -2.88 -10.73
CA PRO A 85 11.75 -3.90 -10.64
C PRO A 85 12.27 -5.31 -10.41
N LEU A 86 13.33 -5.70 -11.12
CA LEU A 86 13.94 -7.03 -10.96
C LEU A 86 14.57 -7.18 -9.58
N GLY A 87 15.27 -6.15 -9.10
CA GLY A 87 15.83 -6.12 -7.75
C GLY A 87 14.78 -6.27 -6.66
N TYR A 88 13.65 -5.54 -6.77
CA TYR A 88 12.54 -5.66 -5.82
C TYR A 88 11.85 -7.02 -5.88
N ALA A 89 11.61 -7.56 -7.07
CA ALA A 89 10.97 -8.87 -7.21
C ALA A 89 11.81 -9.98 -6.55
N ILE A 90 13.12 -9.98 -6.80
CA ILE A 90 14.04 -10.96 -6.21
C ILE A 90 14.13 -10.77 -4.68
N SER A 91 14.22 -9.53 -4.20
CA SER A 91 14.32 -9.26 -2.77
C SER A 91 13.07 -9.69 -2.00
N LEU A 92 11.87 -9.51 -2.57
CA LEU A 92 10.61 -9.98 -1.99
C LEU A 92 10.53 -11.50 -1.95
N ILE A 93 10.94 -12.20 -3.02
CA ILE A 93 10.98 -13.67 -3.05
C ILE A 93 11.97 -14.20 -2.01
N CYS A 94 13.19 -13.67 -2.00
CA CYS A 94 14.21 -14.06 -1.02
C CYS A 94 13.77 -13.77 0.41
N GLY A 95 13.18 -12.59 0.65
CA GLY A 95 12.62 -12.19 1.94
C GLY A 95 11.52 -13.14 2.42
N GLY A 96 10.59 -13.49 1.53
CA GLY A 96 9.52 -14.43 1.79
C GLY A 96 10.04 -15.84 2.13
N LEU A 97 10.97 -16.37 1.34
CA LEU A 97 11.51 -17.72 1.53
C LEU A 97 12.37 -17.85 2.80
N LEU A 98 13.22 -16.86 3.08
CA LEU A 98 14.19 -16.92 4.18
C LEU A 98 13.57 -16.50 5.53
N PHE A 99 12.77 -15.44 5.55
CA PHE A 99 12.33 -14.82 6.79
C PHE A 99 10.87 -15.12 7.15
N ALA A 100 9.96 -15.29 6.18
CA ALA A 100 8.54 -15.40 6.51
C ALA A 100 8.22 -16.60 7.40
N ARG A 101 8.80 -17.78 7.13
CA ARG A 101 8.58 -18.98 7.95
C ARG A 101 9.08 -18.79 9.39
N ARG A 102 10.28 -18.22 9.55
CA ARG A 102 10.90 -17.98 10.87
C ARG A 102 10.16 -16.91 11.66
N MET A 103 9.69 -15.87 10.99
CA MET A 103 8.90 -14.82 11.61
C MET A 103 7.54 -15.33 12.09
N ARG A 104 6.87 -16.14 11.25
CA ARG A 104 5.58 -16.73 11.57
C ARG A 104 5.67 -17.73 12.73
N SER A 105 6.68 -18.60 12.76
CA SER A 105 6.84 -19.59 13.84
C SER A 105 7.20 -18.96 15.19
N ALA A 106 7.89 -17.82 15.20
CA ALA A 106 8.25 -17.09 16.40
C ALA A 106 7.13 -16.16 16.93
N GLY A 107 6.00 -16.11 16.23
CA GLY A 107 4.84 -15.33 16.62
C GLY A 107 5.04 -13.82 16.51
N TYR A 108 6.00 -13.34 15.71
CA TYR A 108 6.26 -11.90 15.57
C TYR A 108 5.11 -11.19 14.86
N VAL A 109 4.86 -9.95 15.29
CA VAL A 109 3.88 -9.02 14.73
C VAL A 109 4.60 -7.96 13.89
N THR A 110 5.78 -7.50 14.32
CA THR A 110 6.58 -6.51 13.58
C THR A 110 7.93 -7.07 13.12
N MET A 111 8.53 -6.45 12.10
CA MET A 111 9.92 -6.75 11.71
C MET A 111 10.96 -6.37 12.79
N LEU A 112 10.57 -5.51 13.73
CA LEU A 112 11.43 -5.03 14.82
C LEU A 112 11.39 -5.96 16.04
N ASP A 113 10.38 -6.82 16.17
CA ASP A 113 10.21 -7.72 17.32
C ASP A 113 11.43 -8.63 17.59
N PRO A 114 12.10 -9.23 16.58
CA PRO A 114 13.31 -10.03 16.83
C PRO A 114 14.43 -9.19 17.47
N PHE A 115 14.57 -7.93 17.05
CA PHE A 115 15.57 -7.02 17.58
C PHE A 115 15.20 -6.54 18.97
N GLN A 116 13.93 -6.26 19.21
CA GLN A 116 13.42 -5.90 20.54
C GLN A 116 13.60 -7.03 21.55
N ARG A 117 13.35 -8.29 21.16
CA ARG A 117 13.58 -9.45 22.03
C ARG A 117 15.07 -9.72 22.29
N LYS A 118 15.94 -9.49 21.31
CA LYS A 118 17.38 -9.76 21.43
C LYS A 118 18.16 -8.65 22.13
N TYR A 119 17.83 -7.39 21.87
CA TYR A 119 18.60 -6.21 22.32
C TYR A 119 17.83 -5.34 23.33
N GLY A 120 16.61 -5.72 23.69
CA GLY A 120 15.77 -5.02 24.65
C GLY A 120 14.93 -3.90 24.05
N GLY A 121 13.98 -3.39 24.85
CA GLY A 121 13.00 -2.36 24.44
C GLY A 121 13.62 -1.05 23.97
N ARG A 122 14.76 -0.65 24.55
CA ARG A 122 15.49 0.57 24.14
C ARG A 122 15.98 0.51 22.70
N MET A 123 16.58 -0.62 22.31
CA MET A 123 17.07 -0.80 20.94
C MET A 123 15.93 -0.97 19.95
N GLY A 124 14.83 -1.62 20.35
CA GLY A 124 13.60 -1.68 19.54
C GLY A 124 13.04 -0.29 19.23
N GLY A 125 12.92 0.58 20.24
CA GLY A 125 12.47 1.96 20.05
C GLY A 125 13.42 2.81 19.21
N LEU A 126 14.75 2.60 19.33
CA LEU A 126 15.72 3.32 18.49
C LEU A 126 15.62 2.91 17.02
N LEU A 127 15.47 1.60 16.74
CA LEU A 127 15.32 1.08 15.38
C LEU A 127 13.96 1.43 14.75
N PHE A 128 12.96 1.75 15.57
CA PHE A 128 11.67 2.24 15.10
C PHE A 128 11.76 3.63 14.45
N ILE A 129 12.65 4.52 14.92
CA ILE A 129 12.75 5.89 14.40
C ILE A 129 13.11 5.92 12.90
N PRO A 130 14.18 5.25 12.42
CA PRO A 130 14.47 5.19 10.99
C PRO A 130 13.37 4.53 10.18
N ALA A 131 12.75 3.46 10.70
CA ALA A 131 11.65 2.77 10.03
C ALA A 131 10.45 3.71 9.84
N LEU A 132 10.06 4.43 10.88
CA LEU A 132 8.99 5.43 10.82
C LEU A 132 9.30 6.54 9.83
N MET A 133 10.53 7.07 9.84
CA MET A 133 10.94 8.10 8.89
C MET A 133 10.88 7.61 7.44
N GLY A 134 11.31 6.36 7.18
CA GLY A 134 11.19 5.72 5.87
C GLY A 134 9.76 5.66 5.37
N GLU A 135 8.83 5.20 6.22
CA GLU A 135 7.40 5.12 5.90
C GLU A 135 6.77 6.50 5.68
N VAL A 136 7.19 7.52 6.45
CA VAL A 136 6.72 8.91 6.27
C VAL A 136 7.20 9.48 4.93
N PHE A 137 8.47 9.30 4.57
CA PHE A 137 8.99 9.78 3.29
C PHE A 137 8.35 9.03 2.11
N TRP A 138 8.15 7.72 2.24
CA TRP A 138 7.47 6.92 1.23
C TRP A 138 6.02 7.38 1.02
N SER A 139 5.28 7.56 2.11
CA SER A 139 3.90 8.06 2.08
C SER A 139 3.83 9.46 1.45
N ALA A 140 4.79 10.35 1.78
CA ALA A 140 4.88 11.67 1.18
C ALA A 140 5.14 11.61 -0.33
N ALA A 141 6.01 10.70 -0.80
CA ALA A 141 6.26 10.50 -2.22
C ALA A 141 5.02 10.01 -2.97
N ILE A 142 4.26 9.07 -2.39
CA ILE A 142 2.99 8.59 -2.97
C ILE A 142 1.96 9.72 -3.03
N LEU A 143 1.78 10.48 -1.95
CA LEU A 143 0.87 11.61 -1.91
C LEU A 143 1.25 12.68 -2.94
N SER A 144 2.54 12.94 -3.11
CA SER A 144 3.05 13.87 -4.13
C SER A 144 2.73 13.39 -5.55
N ALA A 145 3.00 12.12 -5.87
CA ALA A 145 2.69 11.54 -7.18
C ALA A 145 1.18 11.52 -7.47
N LEU A 146 0.38 11.28 -6.44
CA LEU A 146 -1.09 11.34 -6.54
C LEU A 146 -1.55 12.79 -6.79
N GLY A 147 -0.97 13.77 -6.09
CA GLY A 147 -1.20 15.20 -6.34
C GLY A 147 -0.85 15.61 -7.77
N ALA A 148 0.28 15.13 -8.31
CA ALA A 148 0.68 15.37 -9.70
C ALA A 148 -0.30 14.75 -10.71
N THR A 149 -0.83 13.56 -10.42
CA THR A 149 -1.82 12.91 -11.30
C THR A 149 -3.14 13.68 -11.29
N ILE A 150 -3.60 14.14 -10.13
CA ILE A 150 -4.84 14.91 -10.00
C ILE A 150 -4.70 16.30 -10.65
N SER A 151 -3.54 16.95 -10.58
CA SER A 151 -3.34 18.25 -11.23
C SER A 151 -3.41 18.19 -12.76
N VAL A 152 -3.15 17.03 -13.37
CA VAL A 152 -3.38 16.82 -14.81
C VAL A 152 -4.89 16.75 -15.11
N ILE A 153 -5.70 16.18 -14.21
CA ILE A 153 -7.15 16.00 -14.39
C ILE A 153 -7.92 17.28 -14.04
N PHE A 154 -7.47 18.00 -13.01
CA PHE A 154 -8.05 19.24 -12.52
C PHE A 154 -7.04 20.37 -12.68
N THR A 155 -7.16 21.13 -13.78
CA THR A 155 -6.27 22.25 -14.08
C THR A 155 -6.37 23.39 -13.03
N ASP A 156 -7.45 23.46 -12.25
CA ASP A 156 -7.75 24.57 -11.33
C ASP A 156 -7.77 24.20 -9.83
N VAL A 157 -7.54 22.92 -9.45
CA VAL A 157 -7.47 22.52 -8.04
C VAL A 157 -6.02 22.58 -7.58
N SER A 158 -5.75 23.41 -6.56
CA SER A 158 -4.43 23.49 -5.92
C SER A 158 -3.97 22.09 -5.51
N GLN A 159 -2.74 21.72 -5.89
CA GLN A 159 -2.11 20.43 -5.56
C GLN A 159 -2.26 20.07 -4.07
N THR A 160 -2.20 21.06 -3.18
CA THR A 160 -2.39 20.91 -1.74
C THR A 160 -3.79 20.37 -1.38
N ALA A 161 -4.85 20.89 -2.02
CA ALA A 161 -6.22 20.48 -1.73
C ALA A 161 -6.48 19.03 -2.21
N SER A 162 -5.95 18.67 -3.38
CA SER A 162 -6.04 17.32 -3.94
C SER A 162 -5.36 16.28 -3.05
N VAL A 163 -4.18 16.61 -2.52
CA VAL A 163 -3.44 15.76 -1.57
C VAL A 163 -4.24 15.58 -0.28
N LEU A 164 -4.79 16.66 0.28
CA LEU A 164 -5.55 16.60 1.53
C LEU A 164 -6.83 15.76 1.43
N ILE A 165 -7.61 15.93 0.35
CA ILE A 165 -8.84 15.15 0.14
C ILE A 165 -8.51 13.67 -0.01
N SER A 166 -7.48 13.35 -0.79
CA SER A 166 -7.07 11.96 -1.04
C SER A 166 -6.52 11.31 0.23
N ALA A 167 -5.71 12.02 1.01
CA ALA A 167 -5.25 11.55 2.31
C ALA A 167 -6.42 11.30 3.27
N ALA A 168 -7.42 12.18 3.32
CA ALA A 168 -8.59 12.01 4.17
C ALA A 168 -9.40 10.75 3.81
N VAL A 169 -9.62 10.50 2.51
CA VAL A 169 -10.30 9.28 2.03
C VAL A 169 -9.51 8.02 2.41
N VAL A 170 -8.19 8.04 2.19
CA VAL A 170 -7.30 6.91 2.51
C VAL A 170 -7.28 6.59 4.00
N VAL A 171 -7.14 7.61 4.84
CA VAL A 171 -7.18 7.46 6.30
C VAL A 171 -8.53 6.88 6.72
N PHE A 172 -9.64 7.38 6.17
CA PHE A 172 -10.98 6.90 6.52
C PHE A 172 -11.14 5.40 6.24
N TYR A 173 -10.92 4.94 4.99
CA TYR A 173 -11.15 3.52 4.69
C TYR A 173 -10.14 2.59 5.38
N THR A 174 -8.91 3.05 5.62
CA THR A 174 -7.87 2.25 6.31
C THR A 174 -8.23 2.04 7.78
N LEU A 175 -8.72 3.08 8.47
CA LEU A 175 -9.12 2.99 9.88
C LEU A 175 -10.31 2.05 10.10
N PHE A 176 -11.29 2.04 9.19
CA PHE A 176 -12.49 1.20 9.34
C PHE A 176 -12.31 -0.24 8.84
N GLY A 177 -11.32 -0.49 7.98
CA GLY A 177 -11.19 -1.73 7.22
C GLY A 177 -10.18 -2.76 7.75
N GLY A 178 -9.15 -2.35 8.48
CA GLY A 178 -8.08 -3.25 8.94
C GLY A 178 -7.28 -3.91 7.79
N LEU A 179 -6.38 -4.85 8.11
CA LEU A 179 -5.50 -5.47 7.11
C LEU A 179 -6.27 -6.24 6.01
N TYR A 180 -7.42 -6.85 6.33
CA TYR A 180 -8.23 -7.54 5.32
C TYR A 180 -8.79 -6.57 4.28
N SER A 181 -9.33 -5.42 4.70
CA SER A 181 -9.81 -4.41 3.75
C SER A 181 -8.69 -3.97 2.81
N VAL A 182 -7.51 -3.67 3.35
CA VAL A 182 -6.36 -3.24 2.55
C VAL A 182 -5.98 -4.33 1.55
N ALA A 183 -5.86 -5.58 1.99
CA ALA A 183 -5.45 -6.67 1.13
C ALA A 183 -6.41 -6.91 -0.04
N TYR A 184 -7.73 -6.83 0.18
CA TYR A 184 -8.71 -6.98 -0.89
C TYR A 184 -8.78 -5.76 -1.81
N THR A 185 -8.62 -4.54 -1.28
CA THR A 185 -8.56 -3.33 -2.12
C THR A 185 -7.32 -3.35 -3.01
N ASP A 186 -6.19 -3.85 -2.51
CA ASP A 186 -4.92 -3.96 -3.25
C ASP A 186 -5.04 -4.88 -4.47
N VAL A 187 -5.70 -6.04 -4.32
CA VAL A 187 -5.93 -6.96 -5.44
C VAL A 187 -6.73 -6.28 -6.56
N VAL A 188 -7.77 -5.52 -6.18
CA VAL A 188 -8.61 -4.80 -7.15
C VAL A 188 -7.82 -3.67 -7.79
N GLN A 189 -7.09 -2.87 -7.00
CA GLN A 189 -6.26 -1.77 -7.50
C GLN A 189 -5.21 -2.26 -8.50
N LEU A 190 -4.51 -3.33 -8.17
CA LEU A 190 -3.50 -3.91 -9.03
C LEU A 190 -4.10 -4.45 -10.33
N PHE A 191 -5.29 -5.05 -10.30
CA PHE A 191 -6.01 -5.45 -11.52
C PHE A 191 -6.31 -4.25 -12.44
N PHE A 192 -6.80 -3.13 -11.88
CA PHE A 192 -7.04 -1.92 -12.66
C PHE A 192 -5.76 -1.31 -13.23
N ILE A 193 -4.65 -1.35 -12.47
CA ILE A 193 -3.35 -0.90 -12.97
C ILE A 193 -2.92 -1.76 -14.18
N PHE A 194 -3.03 -3.09 -14.09
CA PHE A 194 -2.70 -3.99 -15.20
C PHE A 194 -3.60 -3.82 -16.42
N ALA A 195 -4.89 -3.51 -16.22
CA ALA A 195 -5.81 -3.29 -17.33
C ALA A 195 -5.69 -1.89 -17.95
N GLY A 196 -5.17 -0.91 -17.20
CA GLY A 196 -5.04 0.48 -17.61
C GLY A 196 -3.69 0.85 -18.27
N LEU A 197 -2.65 0.04 -18.03
CA LEU A 197 -1.34 0.10 -18.70
C LEU A 197 -1.35 -0.70 -20.00
#